data_AF-A0A952RJI8-F1
#
_entry.id   AF-A0A952RJI8-F1
#
_cell.length_a   1.000
_cell.length_b   1.000
_cell.length_c   1.000
_cell.angle_alpha   90.00
_cell.angle_beta   90.00
_cell.angle_gamma   90.00
#
_symmetry.space_group_name_H-M   'P 1'
#
loop_
_entity.id
_entity.type
_entity.pdbx_description
1 polymer ?
#
loop_
_entity_poly.entity_id
_entity_poly.type
_entity_poly.pdbx_seq_one_letter_code
_entity_poly.pdbx_strand_id
1 'polypeptide(L)'
;MLRNASLLGLASLLLVAGCAAETDETSAEGSEEAITSASQDKVLDVPFYFSVPKSAITTPLNRSAYPYPTVWNPSTEVEEAGLRVIAVNQNGTSVANRRAARIDMAKKLGKAGVLQDGDITLSLRPNLAGTMPYPHIQMGVTHASLVYTQNGEAFNIDSPLDSDHVGQFSAPFFVGGPASNGVNEPGVDAIQIIRPRNMTDARRAQLRTWVGALKAGINRINGQRAQVKFQKDYMAPRFAATGMTPKQTVTKLGQIILEQDKTTKLPMYCSEFAWHMNALSACSAEEIENAGPEGADCVDPVFDPMPLVTTEEGQIGLAEGPLSNVLVAPAADRAKLIGQIFAPGDPGALSSGHRAVAEQVAPLMNGLSQFYMGKASGAPADLLAAGGAQLNAGVGNVGNYSPTAFIANATLPAGVRQLDYVATVVFVDGAADYAKAQRLAQNPVP
;
A
#
# COMPACT_ATOMS: atom_id res chain seq x y z
N MET A 1 -47.85 -20.65 -36.33
CA MET A 1 -46.42 -20.50 -35.99
C MET A 1 -46.34 -19.64 -34.73
N LEU A 2 -46.26 -20.28 -33.57
CA LEU A 2 -46.11 -19.60 -32.28
C LEU A 2 -44.66 -19.13 -32.11
N ARG A 3 -44.47 -17.83 -31.86
CA ARG A 3 -43.19 -17.26 -31.42
C ARG A 3 -43.17 -17.22 -29.89
N ASN A 4 -42.38 -18.08 -29.28
CA ASN A 4 -42.01 -18.00 -27.87
C ASN A 4 -40.95 -16.91 -27.70
N ALA A 5 -41.33 -15.80 -27.07
CA ALA A 5 -40.40 -14.83 -26.52
C ALA A 5 -39.93 -15.35 -25.15
N SER A 6 -38.66 -15.71 -25.04
CA SER A 6 -38.02 -16.02 -23.75
C SER A 6 -37.61 -14.70 -23.09
N LEU A 7 -38.35 -14.29 -22.06
CA LEU A 7 -37.88 -13.31 -21.09
C LEU A 7 -36.74 -13.96 -20.28
N LEU A 8 -35.49 -13.55 -20.50
CA LEU A 8 -34.45 -13.69 -19.48
C LEU A 8 -34.64 -12.55 -18.49
N GLY A 9 -35.16 -12.87 -17.31
CA GLY A 9 -35.13 -11.97 -16.16
C GLY A 9 -33.69 -11.83 -15.67
N LEU A 10 -33.15 -10.61 -15.75
CA LEU A 10 -32.00 -10.22 -14.93
C LEU A 10 -32.47 -10.23 -13.48
N ALA A 11 -32.12 -11.29 -12.75
CA ALA A 11 -32.16 -11.27 -11.30
C ALA A 11 -30.98 -10.44 -10.81
N SER A 12 -31.24 -9.16 -10.50
CA SER A 12 -30.33 -8.31 -9.75
C SER A 12 -30.15 -8.93 -8.35
N LEU A 13 -29.05 -9.65 -8.15
CA LEU A 13 -28.58 -10.06 -6.82
C LEU A 13 -28.12 -8.82 -6.06
N LEU A 14 -29.06 -8.09 -5.47
CA LEU A 14 -28.80 -7.20 -4.35
C LEU A 14 -28.47 -8.07 -3.13
N LEU A 15 -27.21 -8.49 -3.03
CA LEU A 15 -26.66 -9.03 -1.80
C LEU A 15 -26.46 -7.86 -0.83
N VAL A 16 -27.44 -7.71 0.06
CA VAL A 16 -27.30 -6.93 1.29
C VAL A 16 -26.12 -7.52 2.04
N ALA A 17 -24.98 -6.82 2.02
CA ALA A 17 -23.85 -7.13 2.89
C ALA A 17 -24.36 -7.00 4.33
N GLY A 18 -24.46 -8.15 5.01
CA GLY A 18 -24.90 -8.23 6.39
C GLY A 18 -24.06 -7.30 7.25
N CYS A 19 -24.75 -6.51 8.07
CA CYS A 19 -24.16 -5.72 9.13
C CYS A 19 -23.27 -6.60 10.01
N ALA A 20 -21.95 -6.58 9.79
CA ALA A 20 -21.01 -6.87 10.86
C ALA A 20 -21.11 -5.70 11.84
N ALA A 21 -21.90 -5.92 12.88
CA ALA A 21 -21.95 -5.11 14.08
C ALA A 21 -20.56 -5.00 14.70
N GLU A 22 -20.36 -3.95 15.50
CA GLU A 22 -19.18 -3.68 16.33
C GLU A 22 -19.01 -4.75 17.44
N THR A 23 -18.87 -6.02 17.08
CA THR A 23 -18.50 -7.05 18.05
C THR A 23 -17.00 -7.26 18.01
N ASP A 24 -16.36 -6.85 19.11
CA ASP A 24 -15.06 -7.29 19.61
C ASP A 24 -14.79 -8.77 19.25
N GLU A 25 -14.01 -9.01 18.20
CA GLU A 25 -13.37 -10.29 17.98
C GLU A 25 -11.87 -10.10 17.84
N THR A 26 -11.21 -10.43 18.95
CA THR A 26 -9.78 -10.58 19.14
C THR A 26 -9.16 -11.40 18.01
N SER A 27 -8.21 -10.82 17.28
CA SER A 27 -7.24 -11.60 16.51
C SER A 27 -5.84 -11.02 16.75
N ALA A 28 -5.01 -11.79 17.43
CA ALA A 28 -3.59 -11.55 17.50
C ALA A 28 -3.01 -11.90 16.12
N GLU A 29 -2.74 -10.88 15.30
CA GLU A 29 -1.70 -11.02 14.29
C GLU A 29 -0.35 -11.04 15.04
N GLY A 30 0.57 -11.91 14.63
CA GLY A 30 1.94 -11.95 15.17
C GLY A 30 2.38 -13.35 15.54
N SER A 31 3.26 -13.93 14.73
CA SER A 31 4.27 -14.83 15.27
C SER A 31 5.33 -13.95 15.97
N GLU A 32 5.68 -14.27 17.21
CA GLU A 32 6.81 -13.65 17.92
C GLU A 32 8.19 -14.01 17.32
N GLU A 33 8.21 -14.73 16.19
CA GLU A 33 9.44 -15.10 15.51
C GLU A 33 10.04 -13.91 14.76
N ALA A 34 11.33 -13.67 14.98
CA ALA A 34 12.08 -12.64 14.27
C ALA A 34 12.00 -12.89 12.75
N ILE A 35 11.57 -11.88 11.99
CA ILE A 35 11.49 -11.88 10.52
C ILE A 35 12.83 -12.08 9.79
N THR A 36 13.92 -12.19 10.55
CA THR A 36 15.29 -12.17 10.07
C THR A 36 15.71 -13.51 9.48
N SER A 37 16.40 -13.47 8.34
CA SER A 37 16.87 -14.67 7.64
C SER A 37 17.94 -15.43 8.44
N ALA A 38 17.88 -16.76 8.42
CA ALA A 38 18.98 -17.61 8.87
C ALA A 38 20.18 -17.61 7.90
N SER A 39 19.98 -17.16 6.66
CA SER A 39 21.04 -17.01 5.67
C SER A 39 22.06 -15.95 6.09
N GLN A 40 23.33 -16.17 5.75
CA GLN A 40 24.40 -15.21 6.02
C GLN A 40 24.39 -14.02 5.05
N ASP A 41 23.71 -14.17 3.91
CA ASP A 41 23.74 -13.26 2.78
C ASP A 41 22.50 -12.36 2.67
N LYS A 42 21.54 -12.53 3.60
CA LYS A 42 20.28 -11.79 3.59
C LYS A 42 19.91 -11.30 4.99
N VAL A 43 19.21 -10.17 5.05
CA VAL A 43 18.60 -9.67 6.28
C VAL A 43 17.26 -10.36 6.50
N LEU A 44 16.47 -10.54 5.43
CA LEU A 44 15.12 -11.12 5.46
C LEU A 44 14.97 -12.23 4.41
N ASP A 45 14.23 -13.28 4.77
CA ASP A 45 13.77 -14.29 3.82
C ASP A 45 12.44 -13.82 3.22
N VAL A 46 12.53 -13.12 2.08
CA VAL A 46 11.37 -12.57 1.38
C VAL A 46 11.21 -13.28 0.03
N PRO A 47 10.04 -13.86 -0.26
CA PRO A 47 9.79 -14.46 -1.57
C PRO A 47 9.74 -13.42 -2.65
N PHE A 48 10.01 -13.83 -3.89
CA PHE A 48 10.04 -12.90 -5.02
C PHE A 48 8.71 -12.14 -5.18
N TYR A 49 7.57 -12.73 -4.82
CA TYR A 49 6.25 -12.09 -4.92
C TYR A 49 5.97 -11.02 -3.84
N PHE A 50 6.84 -10.85 -2.83
CA PHE A 50 6.83 -9.75 -1.85
C PHE A 50 7.95 -8.73 -2.10
N SER A 51 8.63 -8.83 -3.24
CA SER A 51 9.79 -8.01 -3.59
C SER A 51 9.48 -7.07 -4.75
N VAL A 52 10.47 -6.30 -5.20
CA VAL A 52 10.38 -5.51 -6.44
C VAL A 52 11.51 -5.89 -7.39
N PRO A 53 11.37 -5.64 -8.70
CA PRO A 53 12.47 -5.84 -9.63
C PRO A 53 13.65 -4.94 -9.24
N LYS A 54 14.87 -5.43 -9.36
CA LYS A 54 16.09 -4.65 -9.07
C LYS A 54 16.18 -3.38 -9.92
N SER A 55 15.69 -3.44 -11.16
CA SER A 55 15.54 -2.30 -12.07
C SER A 55 14.58 -1.22 -11.56
N ALA A 56 13.71 -1.53 -10.60
CA ALA A 56 12.81 -0.55 -10.00
C ALA A 56 13.55 0.39 -9.02
N ILE A 57 14.75 0.02 -8.56
CA ILE A 57 15.55 0.84 -7.66
C ILE A 57 16.32 1.87 -8.48
N THR A 58 15.79 3.10 -8.55
CA THR A 58 16.45 4.20 -9.28
C THR A 58 16.62 5.46 -8.44
N THR A 59 15.94 5.56 -7.28
CA THR A 59 16.06 6.73 -6.42
C THR A 59 17.40 6.70 -5.71
N PRO A 60 18.31 7.67 -5.90
CA PRO A 60 19.57 7.69 -5.17
C PRO A 60 19.33 7.95 -3.67
N LEU A 61 20.12 7.30 -2.81
CA LEU A 61 20.13 7.55 -1.37
C LEU A 61 21.50 8.09 -0.94
N ASN A 62 21.51 9.20 -0.21
CA ASN A 62 22.72 9.66 0.46
C ASN A 62 22.95 8.83 1.74
N ARG A 63 23.52 7.63 1.58
CA ARG A 63 23.79 6.68 2.67
C ARG A 63 24.68 7.23 3.78
N SER A 64 25.43 8.31 3.53
CA SER A 64 26.25 8.98 4.55
C SER A 64 25.46 9.94 5.46
N ALA A 65 24.23 10.30 5.08
CA ALA A 65 23.40 11.24 5.82
C ALA A 65 22.59 10.60 6.96
N TYR A 66 22.59 9.27 7.07
CA TYR A 66 21.91 8.52 8.13
C TYR A 66 22.75 7.33 8.60
N PRO A 67 22.58 6.85 9.85
CA PRO A 67 23.50 5.89 10.46
C PRO A 67 23.13 4.42 10.23
N TYR A 68 22.11 4.14 9.44
CA TYR A 68 21.56 2.79 9.27
C TYR A 68 22.19 2.08 8.07
N PRO A 69 22.60 0.80 8.21
CA PRO A 69 23.11 0.02 7.09
C PRO A 69 22.03 -0.11 6.00
N THR A 70 22.43 0.14 4.76
CA THR A 70 21.58 -0.04 3.58
C THR A 70 22.12 -1.21 2.77
N VAL A 71 21.26 -2.17 2.45
CA VAL A 71 21.62 -3.48 1.91
C VAL A 71 20.72 -3.80 0.70
N TRP A 72 21.28 -4.45 -0.32
CA TRP A 72 20.46 -5.17 -1.29
C TRP A 72 20.10 -6.54 -0.73
N ASN A 73 18.80 -6.80 -0.52
CA ASN A 73 18.29 -8.06 -0.02
C ASN A 73 17.57 -8.82 -1.15
N PRO A 74 18.26 -9.70 -1.89
CA PRO A 74 17.65 -10.44 -3.00
C PRO A 74 16.58 -11.39 -2.48
N SER A 75 15.53 -11.58 -3.29
CA SER A 75 14.44 -12.51 -2.97
C SER A 75 14.93 -13.96 -2.92
N THR A 76 14.18 -14.86 -2.29
CA THR A 76 14.58 -16.26 -2.11
C THR A 76 14.69 -17.04 -3.43
N GLU A 77 13.86 -16.73 -4.42
CA GLU A 77 13.80 -17.48 -5.69
C GLU A 77 14.36 -16.73 -6.90
N VAL A 78 14.41 -15.39 -6.88
CA VAL A 78 14.77 -14.56 -8.04
C VAL A 78 15.80 -13.51 -7.64
N GLU A 79 17.05 -13.64 -8.08
CA GLU A 79 18.14 -12.72 -7.70
C GLU A 79 17.95 -11.28 -8.20
N GLU A 80 17.33 -11.14 -9.38
CA GLU A 80 16.99 -9.84 -10.00
C GLU A 80 15.71 -9.21 -9.45
N ALA A 81 15.13 -9.80 -8.40
CA ALA A 81 14.07 -9.23 -7.60
C ALA A 81 14.49 -9.22 -6.12
N GLY A 82 14.06 -8.23 -5.36
CA GLY A 82 14.50 -8.06 -3.97
C GLY A 82 14.03 -6.76 -3.36
N LEU A 83 14.64 -6.41 -2.23
CA LEU A 83 14.33 -5.18 -1.49
C LEU A 83 15.62 -4.38 -1.25
N ARG A 84 15.51 -3.05 -1.34
CA ARG A 84 16.55 -2.15 -0.82
C ARG A 84 16.29 -1.91 0.66
N VAL A 85 16.96 -2.68 1.50
CA VAL A 85 16.72 -2.69 2.95
C VAL A 85 17.53 -1.60 3.65
N ILE A 86 16.87 -0.80 4.50
CA ILE A 86 17.49 0.01 5.54
C ILE A 86 17.19 -0.67 6.87
N ALA A 87 18.18 -1.30 7.50
CA ALA A 87 17.95 -2.02 8.75
C ALA A 87 18.05 -1.07 9.95
N VAL A 88 17.07 -1.14 10.85
CA VAL A 88 17.00 -0.36 12.08
C VAL A 88 16.98 -1.33 13.25
N ASN A 89 17.97 -1.24 14.14
CA ASN A 89 17.98 -2.02 15.36
C ASN A 89 16.95 -1.45 16.35
N GLN A 90 15.96 -2.26 16.71
CA GLN A 90 14.97 -1.87 17.71
C GLN A 90 15.33 -2.27 19.14
N ASN A 91 16.50 -2.88 19.36
CA ASN A 91 17.05 -3.25 20.67
C ASN A 91 16.10 -4.14 21.49
N GLY A 92 15.55 -5.17 20.84
CA GLY A 92 14.63 -6.14 21.43
C GLY A 92 13.15 -5.84 21.17
N THR A 93 12.30 -6.77 21.61
CA THR A 93 10.88 -6.86 21.21
C THR A 93 9.92 -6.01 22.04
N SER A 94 10.39 -5.37 23.12
CA SER A 94 9.49 -4.60 23.99
C SER A 94 8.89 -3.39 23.26
N VAL A 95 7.62 -3.08 23.52
CA VAL A 95 6.91 -1.92 22.92
C VAL A 95 7.69 -0.62 23.16
N ALA A 96 8.31 -0.45 24.33
CA ALA A 96 9.13 0.72 24.62
C ALA A 96 10.34 0.85 23.70
N ASN A 97 11.06 -0.25 23.45
CA ASN A 97 12.23 -0.27 22.58
C ASN A 97 11.82 -0.04 21.12
N ARG A 98 10.74 -0.68 20.66
CA ARG A 98 10.14 -0.44 19.35
C ARG A 98 9.78 1.04 19.16
N ARG A 99 9.06 1.66 20.11
CA ARG A 99 8.71 3.09 20.08
C ARG A 99 9.93 3.99 19.93
N ALA A 100 10.95 3.78 20.77
CA ALA A 100 12.18 4.57 20.71
C ALA A 100 12.87 4.46 19.34
N ALA A 101 12.95 3.24 18.79
CA ALA A 101 13.56 2.99 17.48
C ALA A 101 12.78 3.64 16.33
N ARG A 102 11.43 3.62 16.35
CA ARG A 102 10.63 4.27 15.30
C ARG A 102 10.75 5.79 15.32
N ILE A 103 10.79 6.40 16.51
CA ILE A 103 11.01 7.84 16.67
C ILE A 103 12.40 8.24 16.14
N ASP A 104 13.43 7.52 16.55
CA ASP A 104 14.82 7.76 16.12
C ASP A 104 14.97 7.58 14.59
N MET A 105 14.35 6.53 14.04
CA MET A 105 14.29 6.28 12.60
C MET A 105 13.63 7.44 11.85
N ALA A 106 12.44 7.87 12.27
CA ALA A 106 11.69 8.91 11.60
C ALA A 106 12.44 10.26 11.62
N LYS A 107 13.14 10.55 12.72
CA LYS A 107 14.03 11.71 12.83
C LYS A 107 15.22 11.64 11.88
N LYS A 108 15.96 10.53 11.89
CA LYS A 108 17.19 10.38 11.10
C LYS A 108 16.90 10.27 9.61
N LEU A 109 15.88 9.50 9.23
CA LEU A 109 15.48 9.34 7.83
C LEU A 109 14.77 10.58 7.28
N GLY A 110 13.99 11.29 8.10
CA GLY A 110 13.43 12.60 7.73
C GLY A 110 14.52 13.64 7.46
N LYS A 111 15.47 13.78 8.40
CA LYS A 111 16.61 14.71 8.24
C LYS A 111 17.50 14.38 7.04
N ALA A 112 17.66 13.10 6.72
CA ALA A 112 18.46 12.64 5.57
C ALA A 112 17.73 12.76 4.23
N GLY A 113 16.45 13.14 4.21
CA GLY A 113 15.63 13.17 3.00
C GLY A 113 15.28 11.78 2.44
N VAL A 114 15.39 10.73 3.26
CA VAL A 114 14.93 9.38 2.89
C VAL A 114 13.41 9.32 2.98
N LEU A 115 12.84 9.86 4.07
CA LEU A 115 11.41 10.12 4.23
C LEU A 115 11.14 11.61 3.95
N GLN A 116 10.21 11.90 3.05
CA GLN A 116 9.86 13.26 2.62
C GLN A 116 8.35 13.46 2.60
N ASP A 117 7.92 14.74 2.60
CA ASP A 117 6.52 15.09 2.40
C ASP A 117 5.99 14.48 1.10
N GLY A 118 4.87 13.76 1.21
CA GLY A 118 4.19 13.11 0.09
C GLY A 118 4.62 11.68 -0.18
N ASP A 119 5.69 11.20 0.47
CA ASP A 119 6.03 9.78 0.44
C ASP A 119 4.88 8.96 1.05
N ILE A 120 4.69 7.75 0.52
CA ILE A 120 3.73 6.78 1.02
C ILE A 120 4.50 5.66 1.71
N THR A 121 4.22 5.43 2.98
CA THR A 121 4.73 4.29 3.72
C THR A 121 3.74 3.14 3.64
N LEU A 122 4.19 2.00 3.11
CA LEU A 122 3.40 0.78 3.02
C LEU A 122 3.84 -0.21 4.09
N SER A 123 2.90 -0.74 4.86
CA SER A 123 3.21 -1.78 5.85
C SER A 123 3.42 -3.11 5.15
N LEU A 124 4.62 -3.67 5.28
CA LEU A 124 4.99 -4.97 4.73
C LEU A 124 4.96 -6.02 5.84
N ARG A 125 4.27 -7.13 5.58
CA ARG A 125 4.13 -8.26 6.49
C ARG A 125 4.73 -9.53 5.88
N PRO A 126 6.05 -9.78 6.06
CA PRO A 126 6.72 -10.95 5.49
C PRO A 126 6.13 -12.28 5.96
N ASN A 127 5.58 -12.33 7.19
CA ASN A 127 4.92 -13.50 7.75
C ASN A 127 3.65 -13.93 7.00
N LEU A 128 3.12 -13.09 6.10
CA LEU A 128 2.01 -13.47 5.21
C LEU A 128 2.49 -14.28 3.99
N ALA A 129 3.79 -14.46 3.82
CA ALA A 129 4.33 -15.35 2.81
C ALA A 129 3.94 -16.80 3.11
N GLY A 130 3.50 -17.54 2.08
CA GLY A 130 3.07 -18.94 2.26
C GLY A 130 1.71 -19.09 2.94
N THR A 131 0.88 -18.05 2.95
CA THR A 131 -0.50 -18.10 3.46
C THR A 131 -1.49 -18.38 2.33
N MET A 132 -2.25 -17.39 1.89
CA MET A 132 -3.20 -17.50 0.79
C MET A 132 -2.71 -16.70 -0.43
N PRO A 133 -3.19 -17.03 -1.65
CA PRO A 133 -2.86 -16.26 -2.85
C PRO A 133 -3.20 -14.77 -2.76
N TYR A 134 -4.24 -14.38 -2.00
CA TYR A 134 -4.62 -12.97 -1.83
C TYR A 134 -3.47 -12.12 -1.24
N PRO A 135 -2.90 -12.44 -0.07
CA PRO A 135 -1.68 -11.77 0.41
C PRO A 135 -0.52 -11.79 -0.58
N HIS A 136 -0.34 -12.89 -1.33
CA HIS A 136 0.72 -13.02 -2.35
C HIS A 136 0.56 -11.97 -3.47
N ILE A 137 -0.67 -11.78 -3.98
CA ILE A 137 -0.95 -10.76 -5.01
C ILE A 137 -0.91 -9.32 -4.45
N GLN A 138 -1.15 -9.14 -3.14
CA GLN A 138 -0.96 -7.86 -2.46
C GLN A 138 0.52 -7.56 -2.13
N MET A 139 1.44 -8.44 -2.52
CA MET A 139 2.89 -8.31 -2.25
C MET A 139 3.21 -8.16 -0.75
N GLY A 140 2.37 -8.74 0.12
CA GLY A 140 2.52 -8.65 1.57
C GLY A 140 2.20 -7.27 2.14
N VAL A 141 1.67 -6.35 1.33
CA VAL A 141 1.27 -5.02 1.76
C VAL A 141 -0.13 -5.05 2.36
N THR A 142 -0.31 -4.42 3.52
CA THR A 142 -1.60 -4.41 4.23
C THR A 142 -2.15 -3.02 4.53
N HIS A 143 -1.29 -1.99 4.58
CA HIS A 143 -1.70 -0.63 4.94
C HIS A 143 -0.83 0.39 4.23
N ALA A 144 -1.34 1.63 4.10
CA ALA A 144 -0.62 2.76 3.54
C ALA A 144 -0.81 3.99 4.41
N SER A 145 0.25 4.76 4.65
CA SER A 145 0.19 6.04 5.36
C SER A 145 0.91 7.13 4.58
N LEU A 146 0.42 8.37 4.68
CA LEU A 146 1.06 9.52 4.07
C LEU A 146 2.12 10.10 5.00
N VAL A 147 3.30 10.35 4.46
CA VAL A 147 4.41 10.99 5.18
C VAL A 147 4.30 12.51 5.08
N TYR A 148 4.51 13.17 6.20
CA TYR A 148 4.85 14.58 6.26
C TYR A 148 6.00 14.81 7.24
N THR A 149 6.66 15.95 7.11
CA THR A 149 7.83 16.35 7.89
C THR A 149 7.53 17.61 8.67
N GLN A 150 8.01 17.64 9.91
CA GLN A 150 7.90 18.79 10.78
C GLN A 150 9.21 18.91 11.57
N ASN A 151 9.86 20.07 11.50
CA ASN A 151 11.15 20.33 12.17
C ASN A 151 12.26 19.30 11.84
N GLY A 152 12.27 18.77 10.61
CA GLY A 152 13.25 17.78 10.16
C GLY A 152 12.98 16.35 10.62
N GLU A 153 11.86 16.09 11.28
CA GLU A 153 11.41 14.75 11.67
C GLU A 153 10.23 14.32 10.80
N ALA A 154 10.18 13.04 10.42
CA ALA A 154 9.06 12.48 9.67
C ALA A 154 7.92 12.03 10.60
N PHE A 155 6.71 12.10 10.10
CA PHE A 155 5.46 11.73 10.74
C PHE A 155 4.55 11.07 9.71
N ASN A 156 3.54 10.34 10.18
CA ASN A 156 2.49 9.77 9.34
C ASN A 156 1.13 10.43 9.62
N ILE A 157 0.27 10.41 8.61
CA ILE A 157 -1.14 10.73 8.72
C ILE A 157 -1.93 9.79 7.81
N ASP A 158 -2.91 9.08 8.35
CA ASP A 158 -3.77 8.22 7.55
C ASP A 158 -5.21 8.09 8.11
N SER A 159 -6.09 7.49 7.30
CA SER A 159 -7.48 7.20 7.67
C SER A 159 -7.51 5.98 8.61
N PRO A 160 -8.18 6.07 9.78
CA PRO A 160 -9.33 6.94 10.06
C PRO A 160 -9.04 8.25 10.82
N LEU A 161 -7.83 8.82 10.78
CA LEU A 161 -7.48 10.09 11.42
C LEU A 161 -7.69 10.12 12.95
N ASP A 162 -7.30 9.04 13.64
CA ASP A 162 -7.28 8.95 15.10
C ASP A 162 -5.85 8.96 15.67
N SER A 163 -5.71 8.80 16.98
CA SER A 163 -4.40 8.82 17.66
C SER A 163 -3.51 7.61 17.34
N ASP A 164 -4.09 6.53 16.80
CA ASP A 164 -3.34 5.31 16.45
C ASP A 164 -2.76 5.39 15.03
N HIS A 165 -3.26 6.35 14.24
CA HIS A 165 -3.04 6.49 12.79
C HIS A 165 -2.50 7.86 12.37
N VAL A 166 -2.39 8.80 13.32
CA VAL A 166 -1.89 10.15 13.05
C VAL A 166 -0.81 10.52 14.05
N GLY A 167 0.35 10.90 13.54
CA GLY A 167 1.45 11.43 14.32
C GLY A 167 2.74 10.67 14.07
N GLN A 168 3.39 10.24 15.14
CA GLN A 168 4.71 9.63 15.05
C GLN A 168 4.58 8.13 14.70
N PHE A 169 5.59 7.55 14.06
CA PHE A 169 5.67 6.11 13.75
C PHE A 169 5.78 5.21 15.01
N SER A 170 5.56 5.77 16.20
CA SER A 170 5.49 5.06 17.48
C SER A 170 4.06 4.72 17.91
N ALA A 171 3.05 5.03 17.08
CA ALA A 171 1.66 4.69 17.36
C ALA A 171 1.45 3.16 17.40
N PRO A 172 0.43 2.65 18.14
CA PRO A 172 0.22 1.21 18.33
C PRO A 172 0.21 0.40 17.04
N PHE A 173 -0.39 0.93 15.97
CA PHE A 173 -0.38 0.30 14.64
C PHE A 173 1.05 -0.09 14.17
N PHE A 174 2.05 0.76 14.41
CA PHE A 174 3.42 0.54 13.94
C PHE A 174 4.28 -0.29 14.89
N VAL A 175 4.10 -0.14 16.20
CA VAL A 175 4.98 -0.76 17.22
C VAL A 175 4.37 -1.98 17.89
N GLY A 176 3.07 -2.17 17.73
CA GLY A 176 2.25 -3.15 18.41
C GLY A 176 1.88 -2.76 19.84
N GLY A 177 1.06 -3.60 20.46
CA GLY A 177 0.52 -3.39 21.80
C GLY A 177 -0.87 -2.75 21.80
N PRO A 178 -1.36 -2.33 22.98
CA PRO A 178 -2.76 -1.91 23.12
C PRO A 178 -3.06 -0.65 22.29
N ALA A 179 -4.05 -0.76 21.38
CA ALA A 179 -4.63 0.35 20.65
C ALA A 179 -5.79 1.00 21.41
N SER A 180 -6.24 2.16 20.92
CA SER A 180 -7.30 2.96 21.56
C SER A 180 -8.66 2.26 21.61
N ASN A 181 -8.88 1.31 20.69
CA ASN A 181 -10.07 0.44 20.66
C ASN A 181 -9.99 -0.77 21.60
N GLY A 182 -8.91 -0.92 22.37
CA GLY A 182 -8.70 -2.04 23.30
C GLY A 182 -8.15 -3.31 22.66
N VAL A 183 -7.95 -3.33 21.34
CA VAL A 183 -7.32 -4.45 20.63
C VAL A 183 -5.80 -4.31 20.68
N ASN A 184 -5.09 -5.42 20.86
CA ASN A 184 -3.63 -5.41 20.74
C ASN A 184 -3.24 -5.47 19.27
N GLU A 185 -2.53 -4.44 18.82
CA GLU A 185 -1.96 -4.39 17.48
C GLU A 185 -0.71 -5.28 17.40
N PRO A 186 -0.50 -5.99 16.28
CA PRO A 186 0.74 -6.73 16.00
C PRO A 186 1.97 -5.80 15.92
N GLY A 187 1.76 -4.56 15.48
CA GLY A 187 2.83 -3.71 14.96
C GLY A 187 3.19 -4.06 13.51
N VAL A 188 4.25 -3.42 13.01
CA VAL A 188 4.81 -3.69 11.68
C VAL A 188 6.31 -3.98 11.74
N ASP A 189 6.68 -5.04 11.05
CA ASP A 189 8.03 -5.59 10.94
C ASP A 189 8.88 -4.86 9.90
N ALA A 190 8.22 -4.33 8.87
CA ALA A 190 8.86 -3.58 7.82
C ALA A 190 7.91 -2.52 7.22
N ILE A 191 8.50 -1.44 6.72
CA ILE A 191 7.78 -0.36 6.04
C ILE A 191 8.46 -0.10 4.71
N GLN A 192 7.74 -0.20 3.60
CA GLN A 192 8.22 0.23 2.29
C GLN A 192 7.94 1.73 2.10
N ILE A 193 8.86 2.45 1.46
CA ILE A 193 8.73 3.88 1.17
C ILE A 193 8.57 4.02 -0.34
N ILE A 194 7.46 4.61 -0.76
CA ILE A 194 7.11 4.86 -2.16
C ILE A 194 6.98 6.37 -2.36
N ARG A 195 7.62 6.91 -3.40
CA ARG A 195 7.68 8.35 -3.65
C ARG A 195 6.96 8.74 -4.93
N PRO A 196 5.96 9.64 -4.88
CA PRO A 196 5.42 10.24 -6.09
C PRO A 196 6.43 11.15 -6.78
N ARG A 197 6.58 10.99 -8.11
CA ARG A 197 7.57 11.73 -8.90
C ARG A 197 7.20 13.19 -9.14
N ASN A 198 5.91 13.51 -9.08
CA ASN A 198 5.40 14.87 -9.28
C ASN A 198 5.46 15.75 -8.01
N MET A 199 6.04 15.29 -6.90
CA MET A 199 6.24 16.11 -5.70
C MET A 199 7.35 17.13 -5.89
N THR A 200 6.99 18.35 -6.28
CA THR A 200 7.87 19.52 -6.29
C THR A 200 8.00 20.13 -4.89
N ASP A 201 8.96 21.04 -4.68
CA ASP A 201 9.07 21.77 -3.40
C ASP A 201 7.80 22.57 -3.08
N ALA A 202 7.14 23.12 -4.10
CA ALA A 202 5.87 23.81 -3.96
C ALA A 202 4.75 22.87 -3.50
N ARG A 203 4.62 21.69 -4.12
CA ARG A 203 3.62 20.68 -3.68
C ARG A 203 3.91 20.16 -2.28
N ARG A 204 5.18 19.91 -1.93
CA ARG A 204 5.56 19.55 -0.56
C ARG A 204 5.16 20.62 0.45
N ALA A 205 5.41 21.90 0.12
CA ALA A 205 5.01 23.01 0.98
C ALA A 205 3.48 23.11 1.13
N GLN A 206 2.75 22.98 0.03
CA GLN A 206 1.29 23.00 0.03
C GLN A 206 0.70 21.80 0.79
N LEU A 207 1.30 20.61 0.66
CA LEU A 207 0.89 19.44 1.44
C LEU A 207 1.03 19.69 2.94
N ARG A 208 2.13 20.32 3.39
CA ARG A 208 2.30 20.69 4.80
C ARG A 208 1.22 21.66 5.27
N THR A 209 0.79 22.59 4.42
CA THR A 209 -0.35 23.49 4.72
C THR A 209 -1.64 22.70 4.93
N TRP A 210 -1.96 21.78 4.01
CA TRP A 210 -3.16 20.93 4.10
C TRP A 210 -3.14 20.02 5.34
N VAL A 211 -2.00 19.37 5.61
CA VAL A 211 -1.82 18.55 6.81
C VAL A 211 -1.96 19.40 8.08
N GLY A 212 -1.41 20.62 8.09
CA GLY A 212 -1.57 21.55 9.20
C GLY A 212 -3.03 21.91 9.48
N ALA A 213 -3.79 22.27 8.42
CA ALA A 213 -5.21 22.57 8.52
C ALA A 213 -6.03 21.35 9.00
N LEU A 214 -5.77 20.17 8.43
CA LEU A 214 -6.43 18.93 8.83
C LEU A 214 -6.18 18.62 10.30
N LYS A 215 -4.92 18.64 10.76
CA LYS A 215 -4.56 18.37 12.16
C LYS A 215 -5.24 19.34 13.13
N ALA A 216 -5.35 20.62 12.78
CA ALA A 216 -6.07 21.60 13.58
C ALA A 216 -7.60 21.35 13.64
N GLY A 217 -8.13 20.61 12.66
CA GLY A 217 -9.54 20.28 12.50
C GLY A 217 -9.94 18.85 12.92
N ILE A 218 -9.02 17.92 13.17
CA ILE A 218 -9.29 16.47 13.35
C ILE A 218 -10.45 16.21 14.33
N ASN A 219 -10.45 16.85 15.50
CA ASN A 219 -11.50 16.66 16.51
C ASN A 219 -12.88 17.03 15.99
N ARG A 220 -12.99 18.07 15.15
CA ARG A 220 -14.26 18.51 14.56
C ARG A 220 -14.63 17.66 13.35
N ILE A 221 -13.68 17.41 12.45
CA ILE A 221 -13.88 16.67 11.20
C ILE A 221 -14.25 15.20 11.49
N ASN A 222 -13.47 14.52 12.34
CA ASN A 222 -13.63 13.09 12.56
C ASN A 222 -14.12 12.71 13.96
N GLY A 223 -13.76 13.48 15.00
CA GLY A 223 -14.25 13.25 16.36
C GLY A 223 -15.75 13.56 16.51
N GLN A 224 -16.21 14.68 15.97
CA GLN A 224 -17.62 15.10 16.06
C GLN A 224 -18.44 14.68 14.85
N ARG A 225 -17.88 14.80 13.65
CA ARG A 225 -18.63 14.64 12.41
C ARG A 225 -18.32 13.36 11.66
N ALA A 226 -17.31 12.57 12.05
CA ALA A 226 -16.99 11.30 11.39
C ALA A 226 -16.89 11.40 9.85
N GLN A 227 -16.31 12.49 9.32
CA GLN A 227 -16.33 12.75 7.87
C GLN A 227 -15.33 11.90 7.09
N VAL A 228 -14.22 11.46 7.71
CA VAL A 228 -13.18 10.63 7.09
C VAL A 228 -12.98 9.40 7.97
N LYS A 229 -13.89 8.44 7.84
CA LYS A 229 -13.82 7.15 8.54
C LYS A 229 -13.18 6.08 7.66
N PHE A 230 -12.72 5.02 8.28
CA PHE A 230 -12.21 3.86 7.55
C PHE A 230 -13.35 3.20 6.75
N GLN A 231 -13.11 2.94 5.46
CA GLN A 231 -13.97 2.14 4.61
C GLN A 231 -13.45 0.70 4.60
N LYS A 232 -14.28 -0.27 4.98
CA LYS A 232 -13.87 -1.69 5.08
C LYS A 232 -14.08 -2.48 3.80
N ASP A 233 -14.97 -2.03 2.93
CA ASP A 233 -15.25 -2.73 1.67
C ASP A 233 -14.23 -2.31 0.63
N TYR A 234 -13.13 -3.06 0.47
CA TYR A 234 -12.04 -2.81 -0.47
C TYR A 234 -12.43 -2.87 -1.95
N MET A 235 -13.66 -3.27 -2.30
CA MET A 235 -14.13 -3.33 -3.69
C MET A 235 -14.93 -2.09 -4.10
N ALA A 236 -15.18 -1.17 -3.17
CA ALA A 236 -16.00 0.03 -3.39
C ALA A 236 -15.24 1.34 -3.06
N PRO A 237 -14.24 1.73 -3.87
CA PRO A 237 -13.49 2.97 -3.65
C PRO A 237 -14.41 4.18 -3.66
N ARG A 238 -14.04 5.22 -2.90
CA ARG A 238 -15.04 6.20 -2.47
C ARG A 238 -15.64 7.00 -3.61
N PHE A 239 -14.83 7.35 -4.61
CA PHE A 239 -15.31 8.06 -5.81
C PHE A 239 -16.42 7.26 -6.50
N ALA A 240 -16.22 5.96 -6.71
CA ALA A 240 -17.21 5.07 -7.32
C ALA A 240 -18.46 4.90 -6.43
N ALA A 241 -18.27 4.69 -5.13
CA ALA A 241 -19.37 4.51 -4.18
C ALA A 241 -20.27 5.74 -4.02
N THR A 242 -19.78 6.93 -4.41
CA THR A 242 -20.54 8.19 -4.35
C THR A 242 -21.03 8.69 -5.70
N GLY A 243 -20.60 8.05 -6.79
CA GLY A 243 -20.79 8.58 -8.14
C GLY A 243 -20.04 9.89 -8.39
N MET A 244 -19.05 10.23 -7.57
CA MET A 244 -18.16 11.37 -7.80
C MET A 244 -16.97 10.94 -8.66
N THR A 245 -16.44 11.88 -9.43
CA THR A 245 -15.12 11.71 -10.06
C THR A 245 -14.01 11.80 -9.01
N PRO A 246 -12.79 11.31 -9.30
CA PRO A 246 -11.63 11.55 -8.45
C PRO A 246 -11.40 13.05 -8.18
N LYS A 247 -11.51 13.92 -9.20
CA LYS A 247 -11.38 15.38 -9.06
C LYS A 247 -12.37 15.97 -8.05
N GLN A 248 -13.64 15.59 -8.16
CA GLN A 248 -14.69 16.02 -7.22
C GLN A 248 -14.42 15.51 -5.81
N THR A 249 -13.97 14.27 -5.66
CA THR A 249 -13.68 13.66 -4.35
C THR A 249 -12.53 14.39 -3.65
N VAL A 250 -11.43 14.68 -4.36
CA VAL A 250 -10.29 15.47 -3.84
C VAL A 250 -10.74 16.87 -3.44
N THR A 251 -11.52 17.54 -4.30
CA THR A 251 -12.06 18.89 -4.02
C THR A 251 -12.91 18.88 -2.75
N LYS A 252 -13.78 17.88 -2.63
CA LYS A 252 -14.66 17.70 -1.48
C LYS A 252 -13.86 17.46 -0.19
N LEU A 253 -12.79 16.66 -0.25
CA LEU A 253 -11.88 16.47 0.88
C LEU A 253 -11.24 17.81 1.29
N GLY A 254 -10.76 18.61 0.34
CA GLY A 254 -10.25 19.96 0.61
C GLY A 254 -11.28 20.85 1.30
N GLN A 255 -12.53 20.88 0.81
CA GLN A 255 -13.63 21.64 1.43
C GLN A 255 -13.96 21.17 2.86
N ILE A 256 -13.83 19.88 3.14
CA ILE A 256 -13.98 19.33 4.49
C ILE A 256 -12.84 19.81 5.40
N ILE A 257 -11.60 19.79 4.91
CA ILE A 257 -10.41 20.25 5.67
C ILE A 257 -10.52 21.75 6.00
N LEU A 258 -11.03 22.57 5.06
CA LEU A 258 -11.30 23.99 5.28
C LEU A 258 -12.58 24.27 6.10
N GLU A 259 -13.30 23.23 6.52
CA GLU A 259 -14.60 23.30 7.20
C GLU A 259 -15.69 24.06 6.44
N GLN A 260 -15.57 24.20 5.12
CA GLN A 260 -16.62 24.70 4.25
C GLN A 260 -17.72 23.64 4.08
N ASP A 261 -17.35 22.37 4.02
CA ASP A 261 -18.28 21.24 4.01
C ASP A 261 -18.25 20.50 5.35
N LYS A 262 -19.33 20.64 6.13
CA LYS A 262 -19.50 20.02 7.45
C LYS A 262 -20.45 18.83 7.42
N THR A 263 -20.96 18.44 6.27
CA THR A 263 -22.04 17.45 6.16
C THR A 263 -21.57 16.19 5.45
N THR A 264 -20.82 16.34 4.36
CA THR A 264 -20.41 15.23 3.50
C THR A 264 -19.52 14.25 4.26
N LYS A 265 -19.82 12.96 4.09
CA LYS A 265 -19.01 11.85 4.57
C LYS A 265 -18.24 11.23 3.40
N LEU A 266 -16.93 11.19 3.56
CA LEU A 266 -15.97 10.55 2.67
C LEU A 266 -15.22 9.43 3.41
N PRO A 267 -15.88 8.33 3.80
CA PRO A 267 -15.16 7.16 4.26
C PRO A 267 -14.22 6.67 3.14
N MET A 268 -12.98 6.40 3.49
CA MET A 268 -11.94 6.03 2.53
C MET A 268 -10.92 5.10 3.18
N TYR A 269 -10.29 4.25 2.37
CA TYR A 269 -9.15 3.45 2.83
C TYR A 269 -7.97 4.36 3.16
N CYS A 270 -7.02 3.83 3.93
CA CYS A 270 -5.77 4.49 4.26
C CYS A 270 -4.99 4.95 3.01
N SER A 271 -4.95 4.11 1.98
CA SER A 271 -4.27 4.35 0.71
C SER A 271 -4.99 5.35 -0.19
N GLU A 272 -6.33 5.33 -0.20
CA GLU A 272 -7.14 6.31 -0.93
C GLU A 272 -7.02 7.71 -0.28
N PHE A 273 -6.99 7.80 1.06
CA PHE A 273 -6.69 9.05 1.75
C PHE A 273 -5.32 9.61 1.36
N ALA A 274 -4.28 8.76 1.39
CA ALA A 274 -2.94 9.17 1.02
C ALA A 274 -2.86 9.66 -0.45
N TRP A 275 -3.55 8.97 -1.35
CA TRP A 275 -3.69 9.39 -2.76
C TRP A 275 -4.37 10.76 -2.87
N HIS A 276 -5.53 10.95 -2.23
CA HIS A 276 -6.30 12.20 -2.30
C HIS A 276 -5.54 13.39 -1.73
N MET A 277 -4.83 13.20 -0.61
CA MET A 277 -3.99 14.26 -0.03
C MET A 277 -2.82 14.64 -0.94
N ASN A 278 -2.18 13.68 -1.60
CA ASN A 278 -1.15 13.98 -2.59
C ASN A 278 -1.74 14.72 -3.81
N ALA A 279 -2.90 14.32 -4.30
CA ALA A 279 -3.58 15.03 -5.39
C ALA A 279 -3.97 16.47 -4.99
N LEU A 280 -4.49 16.65 -3.77
CA LEU A 280 -4.86 17.94 -3.19
C LEU A 280 -3.67 18.88 -3.02
N SER A 281 -2.45 18.36 -2.86
CA SER A 281 -1.23 19.16 -2.69
C SER A 281 -0.89 20.06 -3.88
N ALA A 282 -1.51 19.85 -5.05
CA ALA A 282 -1.38 20.73 -6.20
C ALA A 282 -2.29 21.98 -6.11
N CYS A 283 -3.25 22.00 -5.19
CA CYS A 283 -4.19 23.08 -4.98
C CYS A 283 -3.87 23.93 -3.76
N SER A 284 -4.00 25.23 -3.89
CA SER A 284 -4.13 26.18 -2.79
C SER A 284 -5.50 26.08 -2.10
N ALA A 285 -5.65 26.71 -0.93
CA ALA A 285 -6.94 26.80 -0.27
C ALA A 285 -7.95 27.55 -1.15
N GLU A 286 -7.59 28.72 -1.67
CA GLU A 286 -8.43 29.58 -2.49
C GLU A 286 -9.00 28.86 -3.73
N GLU A 287 -8.19 28.06 -4.42
CA GLU A 287 -8.67 27.27 -5.56
C GLU A 287 -9.72 26.23 -5.17
N ILE A 288 -9.62 25.65 -3.97
CA ILE A 288 -10.62 24.73 -3.44
C ILE A 288 -11.89 25.47 -3.00
N GLU A 289 -11.75 26.66 -2.41
CA GLU A 289 -12.90 27.49 -1.99
C GLU A 289 -13.74 27.93 -3.20
N ASN A 290 -13.07 28.25 -4.30
CA ASN A 290 -13.69 28.75 -5.53
C ASN A 290 -14.07 27.63 -6.51
N ALA A 291 -13.89 26.36 -6.13
CA ALA A 291 -14.15 25.22 -7.00
C ALA A 291 -15.64 25.08 -7.34
N GLY A 292 -15.94 24.93 -8.64
CA GLY A 292 -17.27 24.63 -9.13
C GLY A 292 -17.72 23.18 -8.87
N PRO A 293 -18.93 22.80 -9.32
CA PRO A 293 -19.49 21.45 -9.12
C PRO A 293 -18.67 20.33 -9.78
N GLU A 294 -17.88 20.65 -10.81
CA GLU A 294 -16.98 19.70 -11.48
C GLU A 294 -15.72 19.38 -10.65
N GLY A 295 -15.45 20.14 -9.59
CA GLY A 295 -14.21 20.07 -8.80
C GLY A 295 -13.15 21.07 -9.27
N ALA A 296 -12.14 21.32 -8.44
CA ALA A 296 -11.06 22.27 -8.69
C ALA A 296 -10.12 21.77 -9.80
N ASP A 297 -9.75 22.67 -10.72
CA ASP A 297 -8.91 22.33 -11.88
C ASP A 297 -7.43 22.10 -11.52
N CYS A 298 -6.99 22.63 -10.38
CA CYS A 298 -5.64 22.41 -9.85
C CYS A 298 -5.40 20.98 -9.34
N VAL A 299 -6.44 20.15 -9.19
CA VAL A 299 -6.27 18.79 -8.67
C VAL A 299 -5.43 17.99 -9.65
N ASP A 300 -4.29 17.50 -9.17
CA ASP A 300 -3.32 16.75 -9.98
C ASP A 300 -3.10 15.34 -9.40
N PRO A 301 -3.86 14.34 -9.91
CA PRO A 301 -3.70 12.93 -9.57
C PRO A 301 -2.26 12.43 -9.63
N VAL A 302 -1.89 11.51 -8.73
CA VAL A 302 -0.57 10.86 -8.81
C VAL A 302 -0.54 9.79 -9.90
N PHE A 303 -1.62 9.02 -10.02
CA PHE A 303 -1.85 8.02 -11.06
C PHE A 303 -3.35 7.70 -11.10
N ASP A 304 -3.85 7.21 -12.24
CA ASP A 304 -5.25 6.82 -12.40
C ASP A 304 -5.61 5.56 -11.59
N PRO A 305 -6.86 5.43 -11.10
CA PRO A 305 -7.26 4.24 -10.34
C PRO A 305 -7.06 2.97 -11.18
N MET A 306 -6.33 2.01 -10.62
CA MET A 306 -5.82 0.86 -11.39
C MET A 306 -6.86 -0.26 -11.46
N PRO A 307 -7.07 -0.90 -12.63
CA PRO A 307 -7.89 -2.11 -12.73
C PRO A 307 -7.23 -3.30 -12.01
N LEU A 308 -7.95 -4.41 -11.84
CA LEU A 308 -7.35 -5.63 -11.27
C LEU A 308 -6.19 -6.14 -12.13
N VAL A 309 -6.41 -6.19 -13.45
CA VAL A 309 -5.41 -6.55 -14.47
C VAL A 309 -5.56 -5.66 -15.71
N THR A 310 -4.49 -5.49 -16.47
CA THR A 310 -4.52 -4.79 -17.77
C THR A 310 -3.81 -5.60 -18.86
N THR A 311 -4.27 -5.51 -20.10
CA THR A 311 -3.55 -6.07 -21.26
C THR A 311 -2.71 -5.02 -21.99
N GLU A 312 -2.78 -3.75 -21.57
CA GLU A 312 -2.08 -2.64 -22.19
C GLU A 312 -0.58 -2.69 -21.88
N GLU A 313 0.24 -2.53 -22.92
CA GLU A 313 1.69 -2.49 -22.78
C GLU A 313 2.12 -1.25 -22.00
N GLY A 314 3.09 -1.41 -21.10
CA GLY A 314 3.58 -0.32 -20.25
C GLY A 314 2.67 0.05 -19.08
N GLN A 315 1.54 -0.64 -18.91
CA GLN A 315 0.68 -0.53 -17.74
C GLN A 315 0.76 -1.79 -16.85
N ILE A 316 0.26 -1.66 -15.62
CA ILE A 316 0.16 -2.74 -14.65
C ILE A 316 -1.17 -2.64 -13.90
N GLY A 317 -1.82 -3.78 -13.64
CA GLY A 317 -2.98 -3.87 -12.77
C GLY A 317 -2.60 -4.07 -11.30
N LEU A 318 -3.58 -3.89 -10.41
CA LEU A 318 -3.43 -4.03 -8.96
C LEU A 318 -2.89 -5.40 -8.55
N ALA A 319 -3.35 -6.46 -9.23
CA ALA A 319 -2.99 -7.82 -8.92
C ALA A 319 -1.84 -8.34 -9.78
N GLU A 320 -1.09 -7.46 -10.46
CA GLU A 320 0.02 -7.83 -11.36
C GLU A 320 1.40 -7.47 -10.80
N GLY A 321 1.48 -6.90 -9.59
CA GLY A 321 2.74 -6.57 -8.94
C GLY A 321 3.74 -7.74 -8.90
N PRO A 322 3.36 -8.94 -8.39
CA PRO A 322 4.23 -10.11 -8.44
C PRO A 322 4.63 -10.57 -9.85
N LEU A 323 3.78 -10.33 -10.86
CA LEU A 323 4.10 -10.70 -12.25
C LEU A 323 5.33 -9.92 -12.75
N SER A 324 5.50 -8.67 -12.33
CA SER A 324 6.71 -7.90 -12.67
C SER A 324 8.00 -8.62 -12.23
N ASN A 325 7.99 -9.27 -11.06
CA ASN A 325 9.10 -10.05 -10.53
C ASN A 325 9.27 -11.40 -11.25
N VAL A 326 8.18 -12.02 -11.70
CA VAL A 326 8.26 -13.22 -12.58
C VAL A 326 8.92 -12.88 -13.91
N LEU A 327 8.60 -11.72 -14.49
CA LEU A 327 9.06 -11.35 -15.83
C LEU A 327 10.57 -11.06 -15.89
N VAL A 328 11.19 -10.65 -14.78
CA VAL A 328 12.65 -10.51 -14.69
C VAL A 328 13.39 -11.83 -14.44
N ALA A 329 12.67 -12.90 -14.06
CA ALA A 329 13.25 -14.23 -13.92
C ALA A 329 13.46 -14.92 -15.29
N PRO A 330 14.38 -15.91 -15.36
CA PRO A 330 14.57 -16.72 -16.56
C PRO A 330 13.25 -17.35 -17.04
N ALA A 331 13.03 -17.34 -18.36
CA ALA A 331 11.77 -17.80 -18.95
C ALA A 331 11.37 -19.23 -18.54
N ALA A 332 12.37 -20.12 -18.36
CA ALA A 332 12.18 -21.50 -17.93
C ALA A 332 11.59 -21.64 -16.51
N ASP A 333 11.80 -20.65 -15.63
CA ASP A 333 11.37 -20.70 -14.24
C ASP A 333 9.98 -20.09 -14.02
N ARG A 334 9.50 -19.27 -14.96
CA ARG A 334 8.30 -18.44 -14.79
C ARG A 334 7.06 -19.24 -14.43
N ALA A 335 6.83 -20.39 -15.07
CA ALA A 335 5.67 -21.23 -14.78
C ALA A 335 5.70 -21.76 -13.33
N LYS A 336 6.88 -22.16 -12.84
CA LYS A 336 7.07 -22.61 -11.45
C LYS A 336 6.82 -21.46 -10.47
N LEU A 337 7.38 -20.28 -10.75
CA LEU A 337 7.21 -19.09 -9.91
C LEU A 337 5.74 -18.66 -9.82
N ILE A 338 5.01 -18.65 -10.95
CA ILE A 338 3.57 -18.39 -10.97
C ILE A 338 2.83 -19.41 -10.10
N GLY A 339 3.18 -20.70 -10.22
CA GLY A 339 2.62 -21.74 -9.36
C GLY A 339 2.79 -21.47 -7.87
N GLN A 340 3.91 -20.87 -7.44
CA GLN A 340 4.16 -20.52 -6.04
C GLN A 340 3.27 -19.37 -5.55
N ILE A 341 2.98 -18.37 -6.39
CA ILE A 341 2.10 -17.24 -6.03
C ILE A 341 0.69 -17.75 -5.71
N PHE A 342 0.19 -18.70 -6.50
CA PHE A 342 -1.18 -19.22 -6.36
C PHE A 342 -1.27 -20.50 -5.53
N ALA A 343 -0.18 -20.94 -4.92
CA ALA A 343 -0.19 -22.08 -4.02
C ALA A 343 -0.95 -21.75 -2.73
N PRO A 344 -1.87 -22.62 -2.27
CA PRO A 344 -2.45 -22.49 -0.95
C PRO A 344 -1.40 -22.85 0.12
N GLY A 345 -1.50 -22.19 1.25
CA GLY A 345 -0.70 -22.46 2.45
C GLY A 345 -1.51 -22.23 3.72
N ASP A 346 -0.86 -21.87 4.82
CA ASP A 346 -1.51 -21.78 6.14
C ASP A 346 -2.16 -20.39 6.35
N PRO A 347 -3.50 -20.28 6.47
CA PRO A 347 -4.17 -19.01 6.72
C PRO A 347 -4.04 -18.54 8.19
N GLY A 348 -3.36 -19.29 9.06
CA GLY A 348 -3.25 -19.00 10.50
C GLY A 348 -2.65 -17.63 10.82
N ALA A 349 -1.76 -17.11 9.97
CA ALA A 349 -1.14 -15.79 10.14
C ALA A 349 -2.01 -14.61 9.67
N LEU A 350 -3.16 -14.86 9.03
CA LEU A 350 -4.10 -13.82 8.60
C LEU A 350 -5.09 -13.49 9.71
N SER A 351 -5.32 -12.19 9.98
CA SER A 351 -6.48 -11.78 10.76
C SER A 351 -7.79 -12.18 10.08
N SER A 352 -8.87 -12.18 10.86
CA SER A 352 -10.23 -12.44 10.39
C SER A 352 -10.62 -11.55 9.21
N GLY A 353 -10.24 -10.26 9.25
CA GLY A 353 -10.48 -9.32 8.15
C GLY A 353 -9.77 -9.71 6.85
N HIS A 354 -8.46 -9.96 6.91
CA HIS A 354 -7.69 -10.37 5.72
C HIS A 354 -8.15 -11.74 5.19
N ARG A 355 -8.52 -12.67 6.07
CA ARG A 355 -9.07 -13.97 5.69
C ARG A 355 -10.40 -13.85 4.97
N ALA A 356 -11.32 -13.03 5.49
CA ALA A 356 -12.63 -12.80 4.86
C ALA A 356 -12.49 -12.23 3.44
N VAL A 357 -11.58 -11.27 3.25
CA VAL A 357 -11.30 -10.72 1.91
C VAL A 357 -10.66 -11.78 1.02
N ALA A 358 -9.69 -12.55 1.54
CA ALA A 358 -9.05 -13.63 0.78
C ALA A 358 -10.05 -14.68 0.29
N GLU A 359 -11.01 -15.06 1.13
CA GLU A 359 -12.11 -15.97 0.77
C GLU A 359 -13.06 -15.35 -0.26
N GLN A 360 -13.39 -14.06 -0.11
CA GLN A 360 -14.24 -13.33 -1.07
C GLN A 360 -13.63 -13.31 -2.48
N VAL A 361 -12.32 -13.12 -2.60
CA VAL A 361 -11.64 -13.02 -3.91
C VAL A 361 -11.08 -14.36 -4.42
N ALA A 362 -11.12 -15.43 -3.61
CA ALA A 362 -10.62 -16.76 -3.99
C ALA A 362 -11.14 -17.27 -5.36
N PRO A 363 -12.42 -17.04 -5.75
CA PRO A 363 -12.91 -17.47 -7.07
C PRO A 363 -12.18 -16.87 -8.27
N LEU A 364 -11.49 -15.73 -8.10
CA LEU A 364 -10.76 -15.05 -9.16
C LEU A 364 -9.36 -15.66 -9.41
N MET A 365 -8.79 -16.38 -8.43
CA MET A 365 -7.37 -16.76 -8.42
C MET A 365 -6.98 -17.69 -9.57
N ASN A 366 -7.87 -18.60 -9.98
CA ASN A 366 -7.61 -19.47 -11.12
C ASN A 366 -7.51 -18.69 -12.43
N GLY A 367 -8.46 -17.76 -12.67
CA GLY A 367 -8.43 -16.89 -13.85
C GLY A 367 -7.19 -15.98 -13.85
N LEU A 368 -6.81 -15.45 -12.68
CA LEU A 368 -5.62 -14.62 -12.54
C LEU A 368 -4.34 -15.40 -12.80
N SER A 369 -4.24 -16.65 -12.31
CA SER A 369 -3.12 -17.54 -12.61
C SER A 369 -2.98 -17.83 -14.10
N GLN A 370 -4.08 -18.10 -14.79
CA GLN A 370 -4.09 -18.29 -16.25
C GLN A 370 -3.66 -17.02 -16.99
N PHE A 371 -4.14 -15.85 -16.55
CA PHE A 371 -3.74 -14.57 -17.10
C PHE A 371 -2.23 -14.32 -16.94
N TYR A 372 -1.69 -14.61 -15.76
CA TYR A 372 -0.25 -14.57 -15.47
C TYR A 372 0.55 -15.47 -16.41
N MET A 373 0.13 -16.73 -16.61
CA MET A 373 0.79 -17.67 -17.52
C MET A 373 0.77 -17.17 -18.96
N GLY A 374 -0.36 -16.59 -19.40
CA GLY A 374 -0.47 -15.98 -20.72
C GLY A 374 0.51 -14.82 -20.90
N LYS A 375 0.55 -13.87 -19.97
CA LYS A 375 1.52 -12.76 -20.03
C LYS A 375 2.97 -13.24 -19.97
N ALA A 376 3.29 -14.15 -19.05
CA ALA A 376 4.65 -14.65 -18.87
C ALA A 376 5.19 -15.44 -20.08
N SER A 377 4.29 -16.04 -20.88
CA SER A 377 4.61 -16.70 -22.15
C SER A 377 4.61 -15.77 -23.37
N GLY A 378 4.31 -14.48 -23.18
CA GLY A 378 4.28 -13.49 -24.26
C GLY A 378 3.03 -13.59 -25.14
N ALA A 379 1.92 -14.08 -24.61
CA ALA A 379 0.66 -14.09 -25.34
C ALA A 379 0.25 -12.65 -25.73
N PRO A 380 -0.21 -12.43 -26.98
CA PRO A 380 -0.65 -11.12 -27.42
C PRO A 380 -1.91 -10.66 -26.67
N ALA A 381 -2.11 -9.34 -26.62
CA ALA A 381 -3.15 -8.70 -25.82
C ALA A 381 -4.58 -9.15 -26.16
N ASP A 382 -4.85 -9.47 -27.43
CA ASP A 382 -6.15 -9.95 -27.91
C ASP A 382 -6.54 -11.31 -27.32
N LEU A 383 -5.57 -12.22 -27.14
CA LEU A 383 -5.80 -13.51 -26.49
C LEU A 383 -6.05 -13.38 -24.98
N LEU A 384 -5.54 -12.31 -24.36
CA LEU A 384 -5.72 -12.04 -22.93
C LEU A 384 -6.97 -11.21 -22.63
N ALA A 385 -7.52 -10.50 -23.63
CA ALA A 385 -8.56 -9.49 -23.44
C ALA A 385 -9.81 -10.05 -22.76
N ALA A 386 -10.31 -11.21 -23.20
CA ALA A 386 -11.51 -11.81 -22.62
C ALA A 386 -11.32 -12.21 -21.14
N GLY A 387 -10.16 -12.82 -20.81
CA GLY A 387 -9.81 -13.18 -19.44
C GLY A 387 -9.63 -11.96 -18.55
N GLY A 388 -8.94 -10.93 -19.04
CA GLY A 388 -8.78 -9.66 -18.34
C GLY A 388 -10.11 -8.95 -18.07
N ALA A 389 -11.00 -8.91 -19.07
CA ALA A 389 -12.34 -8.35 -18.92
C ALA A 389 -13.17 -9.11 -17.88
N GLN A 390 -13.11 -10.45 -17.86
CA GLN A 390 -13.80 -11.26 -16.86
C GLN A 390 -13.28 -11.02 -15.45
N LEU A 391 -11.95 -10.91 -15.29
CA LEU A 391 -11.31 -10.63 -14.00
C LEU A 391 -11.70 -9.24 -13.47
N ASN A 392 -11.63 -8.21 -14.32
CA ASN A 392 -12.04 -6.86 -13.95
C ASN A 392 -13.54 -6.77 -13.64
N ALA A 393 -14.39 -7.48 -14.39
CA ALA A 393 -15.82 -7.56 -14.12
C ALA A 393 -16.13 -8.24 -12.78
N GLY A 394 -15.31 -9.22 -12.37
CA GLY A 394 -15.39 -9.89 -11.08
C GLY A 394 -15.21 -8.96 -9.87
N VAL A 395 -14.61 -7.78 -10.08
CA VAL A 395 -14.47 -6.70 -9.09
C VAL A 395 -15.29 -5.45 -9.47
N GLY A 396 -16.32 -5.62 -10.30
CA GLY A 396 -17.26 -4.56 -10.66
C GLY A 396 -16.76 -3.56 -11.71
N ASN A 397 -15.64 -3.83 -12.39
CA ASN A 397 -14.99 -2.90 -13.33
C ASN A 397 -14.64 -1.55 -12.71
N VAL A 398 -14.31 -1.54 -11.42
CA VAL A 398 -13.92 -0.33 -10.70
C VAL A 398 -12.41 -0.37 -10.42
N GLY A 399 -11.69 0.65 -10.90
CA GLY A 399 -10.28 0.83 -10.56
C GLY A 399 -10.11 1.25 -9.10
N ASN A 400 -8.97 0.93 -8.48
CA ASN A 400 -8.74 1.20 -7.06
C ASN A 400 -7.38 1.89 -6.81
N TYR A 401 -7.26 2.51 -5.65
CA TYR A 401 -6.04 3.06 -5.05
C TYR A 401 -5.62 2.22 -3.84
N SER A 402 -5.67 0.89 -3.93
CA SER A 402 -5.29 0.01 -2.81
C SER A 402 -3.82 0.24 -2.44
N PRO A 403 -3.36 -0.16 -1.23
CA PRO A 403 -1.93 -0.07 -0.88
C PRO A 403 -1.02 -0.72 -1.94
N THR A 404 -1.47 -1.83 -2.53
CA THR A 404 -0.75 -2.56 -3.59
C THR A 404 -0.61 -1.76 -4.88
N ALA A 405 -1.56 -0.85 -5.19
CA ALA A 405 -1.47 0.04 -6.36
C ALA A 405 -0.15 0.84 -6.37
N PHE A 406 0.27 1.31 -5.19
CA PHE A 406 1.47 2.12 -5.04
C PHE A 406 2.75 1.32 -5.35
N ILE A 407 2.89 0.14 -4.76
CA ILE A 407 4.07 -0.71 -4.99
C ILE A 407 4.07 -1.27 -6.42
N ALA A 408 2.92 -1.72 -6.93
CA ALA A 408 2.80 -2.22 -8.31
C ALA A 408 3.19 -1.15 -9.33
N ASN A 409 2.69 0.07 -9.21
CA ASN A 409 3.11 1.18 -10.08
C ASN A 409 4.61 1.45 -9.96
N ALA A 410 5.19 1.38 -8.76
CA ALA A 410 6.62 1.58 -8.55
C ALA A 410 7.50 0.50 -9.24
N THR A 411 6.95 -0.68 -9.55
CA THR A 411 7.65 -1.74 -10.30
C THR A 411 7.72 -1.51 -11.81
N LEU A 412 6.90 -0.59 -12.35
CA LEU A 412 6.92 -0.28 -13.77
C LEU A 412 8.30 0.28 -14.19
N PRO A 413 8.66 0.21 -15.49
CA PRO A 413 9.88 0.81 -15.98
C PRO A 413 9.96 2.31 -15.68
N ALA A 414 11.18 2.81 -15.46
CA ALA A 414 11.43 4.19 -15.08
C ALA A 414 10.90 5.24 -16.08
N GLY A 415 10.69 4.89 -17.35
CA GLY A 415 10.13 5.82 -18.34
C GLY A 415 8.61 6.04 -18.24
N VAL A 416 7.88 5.15 -17.56
CA VAL A 416 6.40 5.16 -17.54
C VAL A 416 5.79 5.22 -16.14
N ARG A 417 6.55 4.81 -15.11
CA ARG A 417 6.04 4.81 -13.73
C ARG A 417 5.87 6.22 -13.17
N GLN A 418 4.85 6.37 -12.31
CA GLN A 418 4.55 7.61 -11.60
C GLN A 418 5.13 7.63 -10.18
N LEU A 419 5.46 6.45 -9.66
CA LEU A 419 5.98 6.25 -8.33
C LEU A 419 7.38 5.64 -8.39
N ASP A 420 8.26 6.06 -7.49
CA ASP A 420 9.54 5.41 -7.27
C ASP A 420 9.52 4.57 -5.99
N TYR A 421 10.08 3.36 -6.07
CA TYR A 421 10.40 2.58 -4.88
C TYR A 421 11.68 3.16 -4.25
N VAL A 422 11.56 3.70 -3.03
CA VAL A 422 12.68 4.29 -2.30
C VAL A 422 13.37 3.22 -1.48
N ALA A 423 12.75 2.62 -0.47
CA ALA A 423 13.43 1.60 0.33
C ALA A 423 12.43 0.78 1.10
N THR A 424 12.90 -0.30 1.74
CA THR A 424 12.21 -0.98 2.81
C THR A 424 12.97 -0.76 4.10
N VAL A 425 12.36 -0.07 5.07
CA VAL A 425 12.88 -0.01 6.44
C VAL A 425 12.50 -1.29 7.14
N VAL A 426 13.49 -2.01 7.67
CA VAL A 426 13.32 -3.30 8.34
C VAL A 426 13.75 -3.16 9.78
N PHE A 427 12.93 -3.62 10.72
CA PHE A 427 13.21 -3.49 12.14
C PHE A 427 13.71 -4.82 12.69
N VAL A 428 14.96 -4.82 13.14
CA VAL A 428 15.63 -6.04 13.63
C VAL A 428 15.76 -5.99 15.14
N ASP A 429 15.43 -7.09 15.81
CA ASP A 429 15.42 -7.17 17.28
C ASP A 429 16.81 -7.28 17.90
N GLY A 430 17.70 -8.03 17.25
CA GLY A 430 18.97 -8.45 17.81
C GLY A 430 20.18 -7.69 17.27
N ALA A 431 21.19 -7.52 18.13
CA ALA A 431 22.50 -7.01 17.73
C ALA A 431 23.18 -7.87 16.65
N ALA A 432 22.94 -9.18 16.65
CA ALA A 432 23.47 -10.11 15.65
C ALA A 432 22.92 -9.82 14.24
N ASP A 433 21.61 -9.62 14.11
CA ASP A 433 20.99 -9.30 12.82
C ASP A 433 21.36 -7.91 12.34
N TYR A 434 21.49 -6.94 13.25
CA TYR A 434 21.99 -5.63 12.89
C TYR A 434 23.45 -5.68 12.42
N ALA A 435 24.32 -6.46 13.09
CA ALA A 435 25.70 -6.67 12.67
C ALA A 435 25.79 -7.38 11.32
N LYS A 436 24.90 -8.34 11.06
CA LYS A 436 24.73 -8.98 9.75
C LYS A 436 24.39 -7.93 8.67
N ALA A 437 23.42 -7.05 8.92
CA ALA A 437 23.08 -5.97 8.00
C ALA A 437 24.27 -5.00 7.77
N GLN A 438 25.03 -4.66 8.82
CA GLN A 438 26.24 -3.83 8.70
C GLN A 438 27.31 -4.46 7.81
N ARG A 439 27.54 -5.76 7.92
CA ARG A 439 28.46 -6.50 7.05
C ARG A 439 27.97 -6.47 5.60
N LEU A 440 26.69 -6.78 5.37
CA LEU A 440 26.12 -6.83 4.02
C LEU A 440 26.07 -5.46 3.34
N ALA A 441 25.96 -4.37 4.10
CA ALA A 441 25.95 -3.00 3.57
C ALA A 441 27.27 -2.55 2.94
N GLN A 442 28.34 -3.32 3.11
CA GLN A 442 29.62 -3.11 2.43
C GLN A 442 29.55 -3.46 0.94
N ASN A 443 28.57 -4.28 0.54
CA ASN A 443 28.33 -4.63 -0.85
C ASN A 443 27.67 -3.47 -1.62
N PRO A 444 27.81 -3.44 -2.95
CA PRO A 444 27.06 -2.52 -3.80
C PRO A 444 25.55 -2.67 -3.56
N VAL A 445 24.85 -1.54 -3.49
CA VAL A 445 23.39 -1.46 -3.45
C VAL A 445 22.94 -0.82 -4.76
N PRO A 446 21.98 -1.42 -5.48
CA PRO A 446 21.39 -0.85 -6.69
C PRO A 446 20.90 0.60 -6.52
#